data_AF-A0A951UX46-F1
#
_entry.id   AF-A0A951UX46-F1
#
_cell.length_a   1.000
_cell.length_b   1.000
_cell.length_c   1.000
_cell.angle_alpha   90.00
_cell.angle_beta   90.00
_cell.angle_gamma   90.00
#
_symmetry.space_group_name_H-M   'P 1'
#
loop_
_entity.id
_entity.type
_entity.pdbx_description
1 polymer ?
#
loop_
_entity_poly.entity_id
_entity_poly.type
_entity_poly.pdbx_seq_one_letter_code
_entity_poly.pdbx_strand_id
1 'polypeptide(L)'
;MPRNMGEGETQMNFRVPEDKKDAFIKKAKENGTSASRLLLEFIDSYLGISLKKDDDIENIRKKVAELEDFRERTEKILGELAA
;
A
#
# COMPACT_ATOMS: atom_id res chain seq x y z
N MET A 1 8.29 15.24 -32.88
CA MET A 1 7.27 15.53 -31.86
C MET A 1 7.80 15.05 -30.52
N PRO A 2 7.95 15.92 -29.50
CA PRO A 2 8.39 15.44 -28.19
C PRO A 2 7.19 14.84 -27.44
N ARG A 3 7.37 13.65 -26.87
CA ARG A 3 6.41 13.07 -25.94
C ARG A 3 6.63 13.75 -24.58
N ASN A 4 5.60 14.41 -24.05
CA ASN A 4 5.54 14.72 -22.63
C ASN A 4 5.51 13.40 -21.85
N MET A 5 6.68 12.91 -21.43
CA MET A 5 6.79 11.94 -20.34
C MET A 5 6.66 12.73 -19.03
N GLY A 6 5.87 12.20 -18.08
CA GLY A 6 5.66 12.83 -16.78
C GLY A 6 6.99 13.17 -16.11
N GLU A 7 7.07 14.35 -15.50
CA GLU A 7 8.24 14.80 -14.75
C GLU A 7 8.61 13.74 -13.69
N GLY A 8 9.77 13.09 -13.85
CA GLY A 8 10.36 12.15 -12.88
C GLY A 8 10.54 10.70 -13.35
N GLU A 9 9.95 10.28 -14.47
CA GLU A 9 10.10 8.89 -14.93
C GLU A 9 11.42 8.68 -15.72
N THR A 10 12.27 7.78 -15.24
CA THR A 10 13.53 7.39 -15.93
C THR A 10 13.45 5.93 -16.39
N GLN A 11 14.00 5.63 -17.58
CA GLN A 11 14.03 4.28 -18.12
C GLN A 11 15.21 3.47 -17.57
N MET A 12 14.95 2.24 -17.14
CA MET A 12 15.98 1.27 -16.72
C MET A 12 16.00 0.08 -17.68
N ASN A 13 17.14 -0.17 -18.32
CA ASN A 13 17.34 -1.31 -19.21
C ASN A 13 18.20 -2.36 -18.50
N PHE A 14 17.72 -3.60 -18.42
CA PHE A 14 18.46 -4.71 -17.85
C PHE A 14 18.31 -5.97 -18.70
N ARG A 15 19.31 -6.84 -18.64
CA ARG A 15 19.27 -8.15 -19.32
C ARG A 15 18.78 -9.20 -18.34
N VAL A 16 17.88 -10.07 -18.81
CA VAL A 16 17.30 -11.16 -18.02
C VAL A 16 17.44 -12.44 -18.83
N PRO A 17 17.76 -13.57 -18.19
CA PRO A 17 17.62 -14.89 -18.79
C PRO A 17 16.22 -15.12 -19.40
N GLU A 18 16.16 -15.82 -20.53
CA GLU A 18 14.92 -15.99 -21.30
C GLU A 18 13.84 -16.74 -20.53
N ASP A 19 14.22 -17.80 -19.81
CA ASP A 19 13.35 -18.58 -18.92
C ASP A 19 12.66 -17.71 -17.86
N LYS A 20 13.42 -16.79 -17.25
CA LYS A 20 12.90 -15.86 -16.24
C LYS A 20 12.00 -14.80 -16.84
N LYS A 21 12.32 -14.30 -18.03
CA LYS A 21 11.48 -13.36 -18.78
C LYS A 21 10.10 -13.99 -19.07
N ASP A 22 10.08 -15.22 -19.57
CA ASP A 22 8.83 -15.90 -19.92
C ASP A 22 7.97 -16.20 -18.70
N ALA A 23 8.58 -16.69 -17.61
CA ALA A 23 7.90 -16.90 -16.35
C ALA A 23 7.30 -15.59 -15.79
N PHE A 24 8.06 -14.49 -15.87
CA PHE A 24 7.61 -13.18 -15.38
C PHE A 24 6.45 -12.62 -16.21
N ILE A 25 6.54 -12.69 -17.54
CA ILE A 25 5.46 -12.25 -18.44
C ILE A 25 4.19 -13.09 -18.23
N LYS A 26 4.34 -14.41 -18.06
CA LYS A 26 3.21 -15.30 -17.77
C LYS A 26 2.51 -14.89 -16.47
N LYS A 27 3.28 -14.64 -15.41
CA LYS A 27 2.74 -14.21 -14.12
C LYS A 27 2.04 -12.86 -14.18
N ALA A 28 2.58 -11.90 -14.95
CA ALA A 28 1.91 -10.62 -15.18
C ALA A 28 0.54 -10.81 -15.86
N LYS A 29 0.46 -11.68 -16.88
CA LYS A 29 -0.80 -12.02 -17.56
C LYS A 29 -1.80 -12.71 -16.63
N GLU A 30 -1.37 -13.67 -15.82
CA GLU A 30 -2.22 -14.37 -14.84
C GLU A 30 -2.84 -13.38 -13.83
N ASN A 31 -2.08 -12.35 -13.43
CA ASN A 31 -2.53 -11.31 -12.52
C ASN A 31 -3.30 -10.16 -13.22
N GLY A 32 -3.55 -10.25 -14.53
CA GLY A 32 -4.24 -9.19 -15.29
C GLY A 32 -3.49 -7.85 -15.34
N THR A 33 -2.17 -7.85 -15.12
CA THR A 33 -1.34 -6.64 -15.04
C THR A 33 -0.25 -6.62 -16.11
N SER A 34 0.40 -5.47 -16.30
CA SER A 34 1.55 -5.35 -17.19
C SER A 34 2.83 -5.78 -16.48
N ALA A 35 3.81 -6.28 -17.23
CA ALA A 35 5.12 -6.66 -16.68
C ALA A 35 5.81 -5.48 -15.97
N SER A 36 5.71 -4.27 -16.52
CA SER A 36 6.27 -3.07 -15.90
C SER A 36 5.58 -2.73 -14.59
N ARG A 37 4.25 -2.86 -14.51
CA ARG A 37 3.50 -2.59 -13.27
C ARG A 37 3.78 -3.62 -12.20
N LEU A 38 3.86 -4.91 -12.57
CA LEU A 38 4.28 -5.98 -11.65
C LEU A 38 5.70 -5.75 -11.12
N LEU A 39 6.60 -5.25 -11.97
CA LEU A 39 7.97 -4.93 -11.56
C LEU A 39 8.01 -3.76 -10.58
N LEU A 40 7.24 -2.70 -10.83
CA LEU A 40 7.13 -1.56 -9.92
C LEU A 40 6.55 -1.99 -8.56
N GLU A 41 5.47 -2.76 -8.56
CA GLU A 41 4.88 -3.30 -7.33
C GLU A 41 5.88 -4.17 -6.54
N PHE A 42 6.71 -4.94 -7.24
CA PHE A 42 7.77 -5.72 -6.61
C PHE A 42 8.87 -4.82 -6.02
N ILE A 43 9.29 -3.77 -6.74
CA ILE A 43 10.26 -2.78 -6.24
C ILE A 43 9.72 -2.06 -5.01
N ASP A 44 8.47 -1.61 -5.05
CA ASP A 44 7.80 -0.96 -3.92
C ASP A 44 7.74 -1.89 -2.70
N SER A 45 7.38 -3.17 -2.92
CA SER A 45 7.37 -4.18 -1.86
C SER A 45 8.78 -4.45 -1.30
N TYR A 46 9.81 -4.48 -2.15
CA TYR A 46 11.20 -4.69 -1.73
C TYR A 46 11.72 -3.52 -0.90
N LEU A 47 11.35 -2.29 -1.27
CA LEU A 47 11.71 -1.07 -0.56
C LEU A 47 10.85 -0.82 0.68
N GLY A 48 9.82 -1.64 0.92
CA GLY A 48 8.87 -1.44 2.01
C GLY A 48 7.95 -0.23 1.81
N ILE A 49 7.86 0.30 0.57
CA ILE A 49 6.96 1.37 0.17
C ILE A 49 5.57 0.76 0.00
N SER A 50 4.93 0.49 1.13
CA SER A 50 3.53 0.09 1.15
C SER A 50 2.67 1.32 0.89
N LEU A 51 2.18 1.50 -0.34
CA LEU A 51 1.14 2.48 -0.69
C LEU A 51 -0.14 2.36 0.16
N LYS A 52 -0.29 1.30 0.98
CA LYS A 52 -1.46 1.02 1.82
C LYS A 52 -1.24 1.15 3.33
N LYS A 53 -0.03 1.45 3.81
CA LYS A 53 0.22 1.35 5.27
C LYS A 53 -0.18 2.59 6.06
N ASP A 54 -0.15 3.78 5.46
CA ASP A 54 -0.51 4.98 6.21
C ASP A 54 -2.02 5.04 6.49
N ASP A 55 -2.87 4.76 5.49
CA ASP A 55 -4.33 4.78 5.68
C ASP A 55 -4.83 3.75 6.69
N ASP A 56 -4.30 2.52 6.69
CA ASP A 56 -4.74 1.48 7.61
C ASP A 56 -4.29 1.77 9.05
N ILE A 57 -3.07 2.27 9.24
CA ILE A 57 -2.56 2.65 10.56
C ILE A 57 -3.31 3.89 11.08
N GLU A 58 -3.59 4.87 10.23
CA GLU A 58 -4.33 6.06 10.60
C GLU A 58 -5.80 5.72 10.95
N ASN A 59 -6.42 4.83 10.18
CA ASN A 59 -7.76 4.32 10.48
C ASN A 59 -7.79 3.50 11.79
N ILE A 60 -6.77 2.70 12.07
CA ILE A 60 -6.65 1.98 13.34
C ILE A 60 -6.47 2.98 14.49
N ARG A 61 -5.60 3.98 14.35
CA ARG A 61 -5.41 5.04 15.36
C ARG A 61 -6.70 5.78 15.65
N LYS A 62 -7.46 6.13 14.60
CA LYS A 62 -8.76 6.79 14.75
C LYS A 62 -9.77 5.92 15.51
N LYS A 63 -9.86 4.63 15.17
CA LYS A 63 -10.74 3.68 15.89
C LYS A 63 -10.34 3.50 17.34
N VAL A 64 -9.04 3.47 17.66
CA VAL A 64 -8.56 3.39 19.04
C VAL A 64 -8.96 4.64 19.83
N ALA A 65 -8.78 5.83 19.26
CA ALA A 65 -9.18 7.09 19.90
C ALA A 65 -10.70 7.16 20.17
N GLU A 66 -11.53 6.71 19.22
CA GLU A 66 -12.99 6.64 19.39
C GLU A 66 -13.40 5.66 20.51
N LEU A 67 -12.70 4.51 20.62
CA LEU A 67 -12.96 3.54 21.67
C LEU A 67 -12.52 4.04 23.06
N GLU A 68 -11.42 4.78 23.13
CA GLU A 68 -10.95 5.38 24.39
C GLU A 68 -11.91 6.47 24.89
N ASP A 69 -12.36 7.37 24.01
CA ASP A 69 -13.36 8.41 24.34
C ASP A 69 -14.71 7.77 24.75
N PHE A 70 -15.13 6.70 24.07
CA PHE A 70 -16.32 5.96 24.47
C PHE A 70 -16.17 5.33 25.86
N ARG A 71 -15.00 4.77 26.18
CA ARG A 71 -14.72 4.19 27.51
C ARG A 71 -14.79 5.27 28.59
N GLU A 72 -14.14 6.41 28.38
CA GLU A 72 -14.12 7.52 29.33
C GLU A 72 -15.53 8.07 29.61
N ARG A 73 -16.35 8.24 28.57
CA ARG A 73 -17.75 8.66 28.72
C ARG A 73 -18.57 7.64 29.49
N THR A 74 -18.36 6.36 29.23
CA THR A 74 -19.08 5.28 29.89
C THR A 74 -18.70 5.18 31.37
N GLU A 75 -17.41 5.30 31.70
CA GLU A 75 -16.91 5.34 33.07
C GLU A 75 -17.47 6.55 33.85
N LYS A 76 -17.57 7.72 33.20
CA LYS A 76 -18.14 8.92 33.81
C LYS A 76 -19.64 8.77 34.11
N ILE A 77 -20.41 8.24 33.17
CA ILE A 77 -21.85 7.99 33.36
C ILE A 77 -22.08 6.93 34.45
N LEU A 78 -21.28 5.87 34.48
CA LEU A 78 -21.35 4.84 35.53
C LEU A 78 -20.97 5.40 36.90
N GLY A 79 -19.98 6.29 36.98
CA GLY A 79 -19.59 6.97 38.21
C GLY A 79 -20.66 7.94 38.73
N GLU A 80 -21.35 8.64 37.83
CA GLU A 80 -22.45 9.54 38.18
C GLU A 80 -23.74 8.80 38.57
N LEU A 81 -23.98 7.58 38.07
CA LEU A 81 -25.12 6.75 38.45
C LEU A 81 -24.91 5.94 39.75
N ALA A 82 -23.65 5.79 40.18
CA ALA A 82 -23.29 5.06 41.39
C ALA A 82 -23.09 5.97 42.63
N ALA A 83 -23.14 7.29 42.45
CA ALA A 83 -23.06 8.32 43.50
C ALA A 83 -24.45 8.84 43.89
#